data_AF-L1I8V7-F1
#
_entry.id   AF-L1I8V7-F1
#
_cell.length_a   1.000
_cell.length_b   1.000
_cell.length_c   1.000
_cell.angle_alpha   90.00
_cell.angle_beta   90.00
_cell.angle_gamma   90.00
#
_symmetry.space_group_name_H-M   'P 1'
#
loop_
_entity.id
_entity.type
_entity.pdbx_description
1 polymer ?
#
loop_
_entity_poly.entity_id
_entity_poly.type
_entity_poly.pdbx_seq_one_letter_code
_entity_poly.pdbx_strand_id
1 'polypeptide(L)'
;MFRDSFSRAQKFFAENPGLFPSPIDVREWMWASAIIMSRSWGQKAERAGNDKMHILVPLADMVNHDAKARKVGISEGGAIVIYAGRNLAAGEEVCITYGDKCNMELMAHYGFFVPHNNKTTCEIDHILQKRMWEK
;
A
#
# COMPACT_ATOMS: atom_id res chain seq x y z
N MET A 1 9.50 13.29 1.04
CA MET A 1 8.44 12.62 0.25
C MET A 1 7.06 13.19 0.55
N PHE A 2 6.49 12.95 1.75
CA PHE A 2 5.12 13.41 2.03
C PHE A 2 4.95 14.94 2.13
N ARG A 3 5.95 15.68 2.60
CA ARG A 3 5.88 17.16 2.68
C ARG A 3 5.87 17.83 1.31
N ASP A 4 6.76 17.42 0.40
CA ASP A 4 6.84 18.00 -0.95
C ASP A 4 5.58 17.70 -1.79
N SER A 5 5.03 16.48 -1.64
CA SER A 5 3.77 16.11 -2.29
C SER A 5 2.58 16.89 -1.70
N PHE A 6 2.57 17.11 -0.38
CA PHE A 6 1.58 17.96 0.26
C PHE A 6 1.61 19.40 -0.30
N SER A 7 2.78 20.02 -0.47
CA SER A 7 2.89 21.38 -1.04
C SER A 7 2.27 21.50 -2.42
N ARG A 8 2.34 20.44 -3.24
CA ARG A 8 1.67 20.40 -4.55
C ARG A 8 0.15 20.23 -4.41
N ALA A 9 -0.29 19.37 -3.49
CA ALA A 9 -1.70 19.11 -3.23
C ALA A 9 -2.43 20.31 -2.58
N GLN A 10 -1.73 21.13 -1.78
CA GLN A 10 -2.30 22.31 -1.13
C GLN A 10 -2.96 23.28 -2.12
N LYS A 11 -2.33 23.48 -3.29
CA LYS A 11 -2.91 24.32 -4.34
C LYS A 11 -4.25 23.74 -4.84
N PHE A 12 -4.31 22.44 -5.06
CA PHE A 12 -5.53 21.76 -5.51
C PHE A 12 -6.66 21.86 -4.48
N PHE A 13 -6.35 21.71 -3.19
CA PHE A 13 -7.35 21.89 -2.12
C PHE A 13 -7.91 23.32 -2.08
N ALA A 14 -7.03 24.31 -2.21
CA ALA A 14 -7.43 25.73 -2.21
C ALA A 14 -8.28 26.12 -3.43
N GLU A 15 -8.03 25.52 -4.60
CA GLU A 15 -8.79 25.75 -5.83
C GLU A 15 -10.17 25.04 -5.82
N ASN A 16 -10.40 24.08 -4.92
CA ASN A 16 -11.60 23.26 -4.89
C ASN A 16 -12.28 23.20 -3.51
N PRO A 17 -12.59 24.34 -2.87
CA PRO A 17 -13.08 24.38 -1.48
C PRO A 17 -14.41 23.62 -1.28
N GLY A 18 -15.26 23.50 -2.31
CA GLY A 18 -16.51 22.75 -2.23
C GLY A 18 -16.32 21.23 -2.09
N LEU A 19 -15.15 20.69 -2.45
CA LEU A 19 -14.82 19.27 -2.29
C LEU A 19 -14.17 18.96 -0.93
N PHE A 20 -13.63 19.99 -0.27
CA PHE A 20 -12.86 19.87 0.97
C PHE A 20 -13.47 20.77 2.05
N PRO A 21 -14.53 20.29 2.73
CA PRO A 21 -15.30 21.11 3.68
C PRO A 21 -14.51 21.51 4.93
N SER A 22 -13.36 20.88 5.18
CA SER A 22 -12.42 21.21 6.25
C SER A 22 -11.00 21.39 5.70
N PRO A 23 -10.17 22.26 6.31
CA PRO A 23 -8.77 22.38 5.92
C PRO A 23 -8.02 21.07 6.12
N ILE A 24 -7.29 20.63 5.08
CA ILE A 24 -6.41 19.46 5.15
C ILE A 24 -5.03 19.91 5.60
N ASP A 25 -4.55 19.38 6.71
CA ASP A 25 -3.19 19.64 7.20
C ASP A 25 -2.18 18.58 6.73
N VAL A 26 -0.89 18.82 7.01
CA VAL A 26 0.17 17.90 6.61
C VAL A 26 0.09 16.54 7.32
N ARG A 27 -0.52 16.48 8.51
CA ARG A 27 -0.67 15.25 9.28
C ARG A 27 -1.77 14.38 8.66
N GLU A 28 -2.90 14.96 8.30
CA GLU A 28 -3.99 14.27 7.58
C GLU A 28 -3.48 13.75 6.23
N TRP A 29 -2.72 14.56 5.49
CA TRP A 29 -2.10 14.13 4.24
C TRP A 29 -1.14 12.95 4.45
N MET A 30 -0.27 13.01 5.46
CA MET A 30 0.66 11.92 5.80
C MET A 30 -0.08 10.66 6.19
N TRP A 31 -1.13 10.77 7.01
CA TRP A 31 -1.96 9.64 7.41
C TRP A 31 -2.63 8.99 6.20
N ALA A 32 -3.32 9.77 5.36
CA ALA A 32 -4.00 9.26 4.17
C ALA A 32 -3.00 8.61 3.19
N SER A 33 -1.83 9.23 3.00
CA SER A 33 -0.77 8.68 2.15
C SER A 33 -0.23 7.35 2.71
N ALA A 34 -0.05 7.24 4.02
CA ALA A 34 0.39 6.01 4.67
C ALA A 34 -0.65 4.90 4.54
N ILE A 35 -1.95 5.22 4.63
CA ILE A 35 -3.03 4.26 4.37
C ILE A 35 -2.95 3.74 2.94
N ILE A 36 -2.86 4.63 1.93
CA ILE A 36 -2.78 4.22 0.53
C ILE A 36 -1.54 3.35 0.29
N MET A 37 -0.39 3.74 0.82
CA MET A 37 0.86 3.00 0.65
C MET A 37 0.83 1.60 1.26
N SER A 38 0.18 1.44 2.42
CA SER A 38 0.19 0.20 3.19
C SER A 38 -1.00 -0.73 2.93
N ARG A 39 -2.14 -0.22 2.42
CA ARG A 39 -3.42 -0.94 2.34
C ARG A 39 -4.01 -1.06 0.94
N SER A 40 -3.44 -0.40 -0.08
CA SER A 40 -4.02 -0.41 -1.43
C SER A 40 -3.41 -1.47 -2.34
N TRP A 41 -4.18 -1.85 -3.37
CA TRP A 41 -3.71 -2.69 -4.48
C TRP A 41 -3.77 -1.93 -5.80
N GLY A 42 -2.75 -2.12 -6.63
CA GLY A 42 -2.75 -1.62 -8.01
C GLY A 42 -3.56 -2.56 -8.92
N GLN A 43 -4.73 -2.11 -9.37
CA GLN A 43 -5.56 -2.81 -10.35
C GLN A 43 -5.52 -2.08 -11.70
N LYS A 44 -5.51 -2.83 -12.81
CA LYS A 44 -5.73 -2.22 -14.13
C LYS A 44 -7.16 -1.71 -14.18
N ALA A 45 -7.34 -0.41 -14.38
CA ALA A 45 -8.65 0.19 -14.56
C ALA A 45 -8.78 0.65 -16.01
N GLU A 46 -9.91 0.38 -16.66
CA GLU A 46 -10.16 0.80 -18.05
C GLU A 46 -9.99 2.32 -18.23
N ARG A 47 -10.38 3.09 -17.21
CA ARG A 47 -10.24 4.56 -17.19
C ARG A 47 -8.83 5.07 -16.91
N ALA A 48 -7.90 4.21 -16.49
CA ALA A 48 -6.52 4.56 -16.16
C ALA A 48 -5.54 4.28 -17.32
N GLY A 49 -6.02 3.85 -18.48
CA GLY A 49 -5.16 3.48 -19.61
C GLY A 49 -4.21 2.33 -19.26
N ASN A 50 -2.91 2.52 -19.44
CA ASN A 50 -1.89 1.53 -19.07
C ASN A 50 -1.48 1.59 -17.58
N ASP A 51 -1.93 2.61 -16.84
CA ASP A 51 -1.56 2.77 -15.44
C ASP A 51 -2.44 1.93 -14.51
N LYS A 52 -1.84 1.52 -13.39
CA LYS A 52 -2.58 0.83 -12.32
C LYS A 52 -3.27 1.88 -11.44
N MET A 53 -4.56 1.71 -11.22
CA MET A 53 -5.30 2.46 -10.21
C MET A 53 -5.14 1.78 -8.85
N HIS A 54 -4.78 2.56 -7.83
CA HIS A 54 -4.74 2.07 -6.46
C HIS A 54 -6.15 2.07 -5.87
N ILE A 55 -6.56 0.93 -5.32
CA ILE A 55 -7.86 0.76 -4.67
C ILE A 55 -7.70 0.26 -3.23
N LEU A 56 -8.57 0.75 -2.34
CA LEU A 56 -8.76 0.19 -1.02
C LEU A 56 -9.92 -0.80 -1.09
N VAL A 57 -9.71 -1.99 -0.52
CA VAL A 57 -10.70 -3.06 -0.53
C VAL A 57 -11.04 -3.37 0.92
N PRO A 58 -12.18 -2.87 1.43
CA PRO A 58 -12.59 -3.12 2.81
C PRO A 58 -12.59 -4.62 3.13
N LEU A 59 -12.25 -4.96 4.36
CA LEU A 59 -12.07 -6.32 4.88
C LEU A 59 -10.82 -7.03 4.34
N ALA A 60 -10.55 -6.94 3.03
CA ALA A 60 -9.34 -7.55 2.45
C ALA A 60 -8.06 -6.86 2.95
N ASP A 61 -8.12 -5.56 3.22
CA ASP A 61 -7.01 -4.75 3.75
C ASP A 61 -6.65 -5.02 5.22
N MET A 62 -7.49 -5.78 5.92
CA MET A 62 -7.24 -6.24 7.30
C MET A 62 -6.32 -7.45 7.37
N VAL A 63 -6.11 -8.17 6.25
CA VAL A 63 -5.39 -9.44 6.23
C VAL A 63 -3.88 -9.20 6.22
N ASN A 64 -3.18 -9.76 7.21
CA ASN A 64 -1.75 -9.53 7.41
C ASN A 64 -0.85 -10.30 6.43
N HIS A 65 0.43 -9.93 6.43
CA HIS A 65 1.45 -10.51 5.57
C HIS A 65 2.05 -11.80 6.14
N ASP A 66 2.08 -12.86 5.33
CA ASP A 66 3.03 -13.96 5.46
C ASP A 66 3.66 -14.24 4.09
N ALA A 67 4.98 -14.33 4.03
CA ALA A 67 5.72 -14.60 2.80
C ALA A 67 5.36 -15.94 2.14
N LYS A 68 4.88 -16.91 2.94
CA LYS A 68 4.46 -18.25 2.48
C LYS A 68 2.97 -18.29 2.10
N ALA A 69 2.20 -17.25 2.39
CA ALA A 69 0.78 -17.22 2.09
C ALA A 69 0.50 -16.96 0.62
N ARG A 70 -0.75 -17.19 0.22
CA ARG A 70 -1.20 -17.01 -1.15
C ARG A 70 -1.41 -15.52 -1.46
N LYS A 71 -1.22 -15.14 -2.73
CA LYS A 71 -1.60 -13.81 -3.23
C LYS A 71 -3.12 -13.69 -3.32
N VAL A 72 -3.62 -12.49 -3.10
CA VAL A 72 -5.00 -12.10 -3.43
C VAL A 72 -5.27 -12.37 -4.91
N GLY A 73 -6.43 -12.95 -5.21
CA GLY A 73 -6.88 -13.20 -6.58
C GLY A 73 -7.98 -12.23 -7.02
N ILE A 74 -8.31 -12.30 -8.30
CA ILE A 74 -9.48 -11.63 -8.90
C ILE A 74 -10.34 -12.73 -9.53
N SER A 75 -11.62 -12.78 -9.21
CA SER A 75 -12.57 -13.72 -9.82
C SER A 75 -12.89 -13.34 -11.26
N GLU A 76 -13.51 -14.25 -12.01
CA GLU A 76 -13.97 -13.96 -13.39
C GLU A 76 -14.96 -12.79 -13.44
N GLY A 77 -15.75 -12.59 -12.37
CA GLY A 77 -16.65 -11.45 -12.21
C GLY A 77 -15.98 -10.16 -11.72
N GLY A 78 -14.65 -10.12 -11.60
CA GLY A 78 -13.89 -8.94 -11.18
C GLY A 78 -13.85 -8.69 -9.67
N ALA A 79 -14.36 -9.62 -8.85
CA ALA A 79 -14.32 -9.49 -7.39
C ALA A 79 -12.94 -9.85 -6.83
N ILE A 80 -12.51 -9.13 -5.80
CA ILE A 80 -11.31 -9.48 -5.03
C ILE A 80 -11.63 -10.73 -4.20
N VAL A 81 -10.78 -11.75 -4.32
CA VAL A 81 -10.98 -13.04 -3.65
C VAL A 81 -9.73 -13.47 -2.90
N ILE A 82 -9.92 -13.87 -1.64
CA ILE A 82 -8.87 -14.38 -0.76
C ILE A 82 -9.10 -15.87 -0.60
N TYR A 83 -8.14 -16.66 -1.07
CA TYR A 83 -8.15 -18.11 -0.92
C TYR A 83 -7.10 -18.52 0.11
N ALA A 84 -7.49 -19.40 1.03
CA ALA A 84 -6.53 -20.04 1.91
C ALA A 84 -5.52 -20.83 1.07
N GLY A 85 -4.22 -20.62 1.33
CA GLY A 85 -3.14 -21.34 0.65
C GLY A 85 -2.87 -22.74 1.21
N ARG A 86 -3.47 -23.05 2.35
CA ARG A 86 -3.35 -24.30 3.10
C ARG A 86 -4.57 -24.48 4.00
N ASN A 87 -4.68 -25.64 4.64
CA ASN A 87 -5.65 -25.84 5.71
C ASN A 87 -5.32 -24.91 6.89
N LEU A 88 -6.35 -24.27 7.44
CA LEU A 88 -6.26 -23.36 8.59
C LEU A 88 -7.04 -23.98 9.75
N ALA A 89 -6.47 -24.01 10.95
CA ALA A 89 -7.20 -24.42 12.15
C ALA A 89 -8.11 -23.30 12.67
N ALA A 90 -9.12 -23.66 13.47
CA ALA A 90 -9.95 -22.66 14.14
C ALA A 90 -9.08 -21.80 15.09
N GLY A 91 -9.24 -20.48 15.03
CA GLY A 91 -8.45 -19.51 15.80
C GLY A 91 -7.09 -19.16 15.18
N GLU A 92 -6.73 -19.79 14.06
CA GLU A 92 -5.50 -19.47 13.34
C GLU A 92 -5.69 -18.22 12.46
N GLU A 93 -4.64 -17.39 12.36
CA GLU A 93 -4.68 -16.18 11.56
C GLU A 93 -4.73 -16.49 10.05
N VAL A 94 -5.60 -15.77 9.35
CA VAL A 94 -5.61 -15.77 7.88
C VAL A 94 -4.58 -14.75 7.41
N CYS A 95 -3.64 -15.19 6.58
CA CYS A 95 -2.62 -14.31 5.99
C CYS A 95 -2.66 -14.37 4.46
N ILE A 96 -2.17 -13.30 3.83
CA ILE A 96 -1.85 -13.22 2.40
C ILE A 96 -0.38 -12.81 2.23
N THR A 97 0.19 -13.00 1.03
CA THR A 97 1.48 -12.39 0.73
C THR A 97 1.30 -11.01 0.07
N TYR A 98 1.99 -9.99 0.60
CA TYR A 98 2.05 -8.66 -0.01
C TYR A 98 3.05 -8.60 -1.17
N GLY A 99 3.74 -9.72 -1.45
CA GLY A 99 4.78 -9.84 -2.45
C GLY A 99 6.08 -10.35 -1.87
N ASP A 100 7.06 -10.54 -2.74
CA ASP A 100 8.41 -10.95 -2.36
C ASP A 100 9.23 -9.70 -2.00
N LYS A 101 9.14 -9.29 -0.73
CA LYS A 101 9.67 -8.00 -0.23
C LYS A 101 10.74 -8.20 0.83
N CYS A 102 11.80 -7.40 0.74
CA CYS A 102 12.80 -7.36 1.81
C CYS A 102 12.32 -6.51 3.00
N ASN A 103 12.99 -6.61 4.15
CA ASN A 103 12.60 -5.87 5.35
C ASN A 103 12.70 -4.33 5.21
N MET A 104 13.58 -3.81 4.34
CA MET A 104 13.61 -2.37 4.07
C MET A 104 12.35 -1.91 3.32
N GLU A 105 11.86 -2.68 2.36
CA GLU A 105 10.60 -2.39 1.66
C GLU A 105 9.39 -2.52 2.59
N LEU A 106 9.36 -3.57 3.43
CA LEU A 106 8.29 -3.78 4.40
C LEU A 106 8.22 -2.63 5.40
N MET A 107 9.37 -2.18 5.89
CA MET A 107 9.43 -1.04 6.81
C MET A 107 9.00 0.25 6.11
N ALA A 108 9.51 0.52 4.91
CA ALA A 108 9.23 1.76 4.20
C ALA A 108 7.75 1.88 3.77
N HIS A 109 7.14 0.79 3.30
CA HIS A 109 5.80 0.83 2.71
C HIS A 109 4.69 0.41 3.68
N TYR A 110 4.99 -0.45 4.66
CA TYR A 110 3.99 -1.05 5.54
C TYR A 110 4.27 -0.82 7.04
N GLY A 111 5.44 -0.30 7.40
CA GLY A 111 5.78 0.04 8.79
C GLY A 111 6.07 -1.14 9.71
N PHE A 112 6.44 -2.31 9.17
CA PHE A 112 6.80 -3.48 9.97
C PHE A 112 8.03 -4.22 9.41
N PHE A 113 8.56 -5.17 10.17
CA PHE A 113 9.64 -6.08 9.75
C PHE A 113 9.25 -7.53 10.02
N VAL A 114 9.78 -8.47 9.24
CA VAL A 114 9.60 -9.91 9.47
C VAL A 114 10.91 -10.49 10.02
N PRO A 115 10.90 -11.11 11.22
CA PRO A 115 12.06 -11.83 11.74
C PRO A 115 12.48 -12.95 10.78
N HIS A 116 13.79 -13.11 10.56
CA HIS A 116 14.35 -14.14 9.67
C HIS A 116 13.79 -14.10 8.23
N ASN A 117 13.51 -12.90 7.71
CA ASN A 117 13.16 -12.74 6.30
C ASN A 117 14.36 -13.13 5.42
N ASN A 118 14.18 -14.17 4.60
CA ASN A 118 15.23 -14.72 3.73
C ASN A 118 15.43 -13.92 2.43
N LYS A 119 14.66 -12.85 2.20
CA LYS A 119 14.82 -11.97 1.04
C LYS A 119 16.02 -11.05 1.23
N THR A 120 17.12 -11.36 0.55
CA THR A 120 18.40 -10.64 0.66
C THR A 120 18.54 -9.45 -0.29
N THR A 121 17.71 -9.38 -1.33
CA THR A 121 17.70 -8.27 -2.29
C THR A 121 16.56 -7.31 -1.99
N CYS A 122 16.87 -6.02 -1.97
CA CYS A 122 15.90 -4.96 -1.76
C CYS A 122 15.78 -4.11 -3.03
N GLU A 123 14.54 -3.92 -3.50
CA GLU A 123 14.24 -2.88 -4.48
C GLU A 123 13.94 -1.59 -3.72
N ILE A 124 14.78 -0.59 -3.91
CA ILE A 124 14.54 0.75 -3.37
C ILE A 124 14.08 1.61 -4.54
N ASP A 125 12.78 1.88 -4.60
CA ASP A 125 12.21 2.78 -5.59
C ASP A 125 12.93 4.13 -5.56
N HIS A 126 13.18 4.71 -6.73
CA HIS A 126 14.02 5.90 -6.94
C HIS A 126 13.57 7.12 -6.10
N ILE A 127 12.32 7.12 -5.62
CA ILE A 127 11.73 8.14 -4.75
C ILE A 127 12.39 8.18 -3.35
N LEU A 128 12.89 7.05 -2.84
CA LEU A 128 13.61 6.97 -1.55
C LEU A 128 15.11 7.27 -1.69
N GLN A 129 15.68 7.12 -2.88
CA GLN A 129 17.12 7.24 -3.10
C GLN A 129 17.64 8.69 -3.00
N LYS A 130 16.88 9.68 -3.49
CA LYS A 130 17.35 11.07 -3.55
C LYS A 130 17.63 11.73 -2.19
N ARG A 131 17.05 11.24 -1.09
CA ARG A 131 17.15 11.92 0.22
C ARG A 131 18.04 11.23 1.26
N MET A 132 18.46 9.99 1.05
CA MET A 132 19.33 9.31 2.03
C MET A 132 20.83 9.62 1.86
N TRP A 133 21.24 10.23 0.74
CA TRP A 133 22.65 10.45 0.43
C TRP A 133 23.04 11.89 0.10
N GLU A 134 22.07 12.80 0.07
CA GLU A 134 22.34 14.24 -0.02
C GLU A 134 22.57 14.76 1.40
N LYS A 135 23.84 14.96 1.77
CA LYS A 135 24.28 15.70 2.97
C LYS A 135 24.06 17.19 2.79
#